data_AF-A0A965AVP8-F1
#
_entry.id   AF-A0A965AVP8-F1
#
_cell.length_a   1.000
_cell.length_b   1.000
_cell.length_c   1.000
_cell.angle_alpha   90.00
_cell.angle_beta   90.00
_cell.angle_gamma   90.00
#
_symmetry.space_group_name_H-M   'P 1'
#
loop_
_entity.id
_entity.type
_entity.pdbx_description
1 polymer ?
#
loop_
_entity_poly.entity_id
_entity_poly.type
_entity_poly.pdbx_seq_one_letter_code
_entity_poly.pdbx_strand_id
1 'polypeptide(L)'
;KTAEDVPHIRNVSEHGGCRFCSGRGFLGRTGAFELATGTPLRKEIARRAGPAELRKAAGEDSFRGMREHGMELVLAGVTSLDEMQRVFTSKKKNKTASSRRTG
;
A
#
# COMPACT_ATOMS: atom_id res chain seq x y z
N LYS A 1 16.45 -0.51 15.44
CA LYS A 1 16.58 0.48 14.35
C LYS A 1 15.33 1.34 14.43
N THR A 2 15.46 2.56 14.93
CA THR A 2 14.32 3.48 15.01
C THR A 2 14.01 4.00 13.61
N ALA A 3 12.87 4.68 13.43
CA ALA A 3 12.49 5.23 12.13
C ALA A 3 13.52 6.26 11.59
N GLU A 4 14.38 6.81 12.46
CA GLU A 4 15.47 7.72 12.06
C GLU A 4 16.68 7.00 11.41
N ASP A 5 16.83 5.69 11.59
CA ASP A 5 18.04 4.94 11.15
C ASP A 5 17.97 4.38 9.72
N VAL A 6 16.95 4.73 8.93
CA VAL A 6 16.82 4.24 7.54
C VAL A 6 17.04 5.42 6.58
N PRO A 7 18.25 5.57 6.00
CA PRO A 7 18.69 6.78 5.28
C PRO A 7 17.90 7.10 3.99
N HIS A 8 16.89 6.30 3.63
CA HIS A 8 16.12 6.42 2.39
C HIS A 8 14.61 6.56 2.60
N ILE A 9 14.11 6.49 3.85
CA ILE A 9 12.68 6.69 4.09
C ILE A 9 12.38 8.18 3.97
N ARG A 10 11.66 8.55 2.89
CA ARG A 10 11.18 9.92 2.72
C ARG A 10 10.09 10.23 3.74
N ASN A 11 10.35 11.21 4.61
CA ASN A 11 9.31 11.89 5.37
C ASN A 11 8.77 13.06 4.56
N VAL A 12 7.51 13.45 4.81
CA VAL A 12 6.95 14.67 4.22
C VAL A 12 7.75 15.87 4.74
N SER A 13 8.15 16.78 3.85
CA SER A 13 8.90 17.99 4.21
C SER A 13 8.19 18.79 5.31
N GLU A 14 8.88 19.03 6.43
CA GLU A 14 8.39 19.88 7.52
C GLU A 14 8.23 21.35 7.10
N HIS A 15 8.95 21.77 6.05
CA HIS A 15 8.91 23.12 5.48
C HIS A 15 7.89 23.25 4.33
N GLY A 16 7.05 22.24 4.12
CA GLY A 16 6.12 22.18 2.98
C GLY A 16 6.83 21.86 1.66
N GLY A 17 6.04 21.72 0.59
CA GLY A 17 6.56 21.47 -0.75
C GLY A 17 7.15 22.72 -1.43
N CYS A 18 7.91 22.54 -2.51
CA CYS A 18 8.43 23.63 -3.32
C CYS A 18 7.45 24.04 -4.45
N ARG A 19 7.85 25.05 -5.25
CA ARG A 19 7.07 25.51 -6.41
C ARG A 19 6.79 24.40 -7.44
N PHE A 20 7.74 23.48 -7.63
CA PHE A 20 7.59 22.37 -8.59
C PHE A 20 6.52 21.35 -8.17
N CYS A 21 6.39 21.06 -6.87
CA CYS A 21 5.33 20.19 -6.37
C CYS A 21 4.10 20.97 -5.89
N SER A 22 4.05 22.28 -6.14
CA SER A 22 2.99 23.19 -5.70
C SER A 22 2.68 23.07 -4.21
N GLY A 23 3.71 22.95 -3.36
CA GLY A 23 3.52 22.85 -1.92
C GLY A 23 3.10 21.46 -1.40
N ARG A 24 2.87 20.46 -2.26
CA ARG A 24 2.32 19.15 -1.84
C ARG A 24 3.34 18.18 -1.25
N GLY A 25 4.63 18.40 -1.45
CA GLY A 25 5.69 17.47 -1.02
C GLY A 25 5.91 16.26 -1.94
N PHE A 26 5.02 16.05 -2.93
CA PHE A 26 5.13 14.97 -3.93
C PHE A 26 4.93 15.50 -5.36
N LEU A 27 5.62 14.89 -6.31
CA LEU A 27 5.44 15.13 -7.75
C LEU A 27 5.24 13.81 -8.49
N GLY A 28 4.19 13.74 -9.32
CA GLY A 28 3.84 12.51 -10.04
C GLY A 28 3.13 11.47 -9.16
N ARG A 29 3.08 10.24 -9.66
CA ARG A 29 2.48 9.07 -9.01
C ARG A 29 3.29 7.82 -9.35
N THR A 30 3.34 6.86 -8.44
CA THR A 30 3.92 5.53 -8.67
C THR A 30 2.89 4.45 -8.33
N GLY A 31 2.99 3.29 -8.98
CA GLY A 31 2.11 2.15 -8.73
C GLY A 31 2.75 1.13 -7.80
N ALA A 32 1.99 0.66 -6.81
CA ALA A 32 2.31 -0.57 -6.09
C ALA A 32 1.51 -1.72 -6.70
N PHE A 33 2.15 -2.83 -7.05
CA PHE A 33 1.56 -3.93 -7.78
C PHE A 33 1.64 -5.23 -6.99
N GLU A 34 0.71 -6.11 -7.30
CA GLU A 34 0.68 -7.50 -6.86
C GLU A 34 0.48 -8.33 -8.13
N LEU A 35 1.45 -9.20 -8.42
CA LEU A 35 1.46 -9.98 -9.65
C LEU A 35 1.61 -11.46 -9.29
N ALA A 36 0.58 -12.22 -9.65
CA ALA A 36 0.59 -13.67 -9.54
C ALA A 36 0.79 -14.25 -10.94
N THR A 37 1.91 -14.92 -11.15
CA THR A 37 2.25 -15.56 -12.43
C THR A 37 2.70 -16.98 -12.16
N GLY A 38 2.87 -17.78 -13.21
CA GLY A 38 3.37 -19.14 -13.05
C GLY A 38 2.49 -20.26 -13.57
N THR A 39 3.12 -21.40 -13.79
CA THR A 39 2.45 -22.64 -14.20
C THR A 39 1.59 -23.24 -13.09
N PRO A 40 1.99 -23.26 -11.80
CA PRO A 40 1.16 -23.77 -10.71
C PRO A 40 -0.20 -23.06 -10.63
N LEU A 41 -0.19 -21.72 -10.61
CA LEU A 41 -1.42 -20.93 -10.58
C LEU A 41 -2.32 -21.20 -11.79
N ARG A 42 -1.76 -21.31 -13.00
CA ARG A 42 -2.53 -21.62 -14.21
C ARG A 42 -3.22 -22.98 -14.12
N LYS A 43 -2.57 -23.99 -13.55
CA LYS A 43 -3.17 -25.32 -13.31
C LYS A 43 -4.33 -25.24 -12.33
N GLU A 44 -4.16 -24.48 -11.24
CA GLU A 44 -5.22 -24.25 -10.25
C GLU A 44 -6.43 -23.53 -10.84
N ILE A 45 -6.19 -22.51 -11.67
CA ILE A 45 -7.25 -21.79 -12.39
C ILE A 45 -8.00 -22.75 -13.34
N ALA A 46 -7.27 -23.57 -14.10
CA ALA A 46 -7.88 -24.52 -15.05
C ALA A 46 -8.82 -25.52 -14.36
N ARG A 47 -8.52 -25.93 -13.12
CA ARG A 47 -9.37 -26.81 -12.32
C ARG A 47 -10.43 -26.10 -11.47
N ARG A 48 -10.55 -24.77 -11.58
CA ARG A 48 -11.48 -23.93 -10.79
C ARG A 48 -11.29 -24.09 -9.27
N ALA A 49 -10.04 -24.13 -8.84
CA ALA A 49 -9.67 -24.24 -7.44
C ALA A 49 -10.21 -23.08 -6.59
N GLY A 50 -10.36 -23.33 -5.29
CA GLY A 50 -10.84 -22.34 -4.34
C GLY A 50 -9.82 -21.23 -4.06
N PRO A 51 -10.24 -20.11 -3.44
CA PRO A 51 -9.36 -18.96 -3.19
C PRO A 51 -8.12 -19.26 -2.32
N ALA A 52 -8.18 -20.27 -1.44
CA ALA A 52 -7.04 -20.67 -0.62
C ALA A 52 -5.97 -21.40 -1.45
N GLU A 53 -6.41 -22.28 -2.35
CA GLU A 53 -5.54 -23.06 -3.25
C GLU A 53 -4.89 -22.15 -4.29
N LEU A 54 -5.64 -21.21 -4.85
CA LEU A 54 -5.10 -20.19 -5.76
C LEU A 54 -4.03 -19.32 -5.09
N ARG A 55 -4.23 -18.90 -3.83
CA ARG A 55 -3.22 -18.14 -3.09
C ARG A 55 -1.96 -18.95 -2.82
N LYS A 56 -2.14 -20.21 -2.43
CA LYS A 56 -1.01 -21.13 -2.21
C LYS A 56 -0.19 -21.27 -3.49
N ALA A 57 -0.84 -21.57 -4.62
CA ALA A 57 -0.15 -21.75 -5.90
C ALA A 57 0.44 -20.45 -6.46
N ALA A 58 -0.14 -19.28 -6.17
CA ALA A 58 0.50 -18.01 -6.48
C ALA A 58 1.83 -17.85 -5.70
N GLY A 59 1.85 -18.23 -4.42
CA GLY A 59 3.03 -18.19 -3.56
C GLY A 59 4.21 -19.03 -4.03
N GLU A 60 3.99 -20.05 -4.86
CA GLU A 60 5.05 -20.95 -5.35
C GLU A 60 5.99 -20.26 -6.37
N ASP A 61 5.50 -19.25 -7.09
CA ASP A 61 6.27 -18.54 -8.15
C ASP A 61 6.53 -17.06 -7.78
N SER A 62 7.19 -16.83 -6.64
CA SER A 62 7.69 -15.50 -6.23
C SER A 62 6.61 -14.41 -6.14
N PHE A 63 5.38 -14.79 -5.79
CA PHE A 63 4.31 -13.84 -5.55
C PHE A 63 4.67 -12.89 -4.40
N ARG A 64 4.52 -11.60 -4.67
CA ARG A 64 4.76 -10.51 -3.72
C ARG A 64 3.48 -9.71 -3.56
N GLY A 65 3.07 -9.50 -2.31
CA GLY A 65 1.85 -8.75 -2.03
C GLY A 65 1.98 -7.26 -2.35
N MET A 66 0.87 -6.59 -2.66
CA MET A 66 0.89 -5.15 -2.97
C MET A 66 1.48 -4.32 -1.82
N ARG A 67 1.19 -4.70 -0.58
CA ARG A 67 1.72 -4.01 0.61
C ARG A 67 3.24 -4.15 0.71
N GLU A 68 3.77 -5.32 0.40
CA GLU A 68 5.20 -5.60 0.44
C GLU A 68 5.94 -4.79 -0.62
N HIS A 69 5.46 -4.81 -1.87
CA HIS A 69 6.03 -3.98 -2.93
C HIS A 69 5.92 -2.47 -2.60
N GLY A 70 4.81 -2.04 -2.01
CA GLY A 70 4.68 -0.66 -1.52
C GLY A 70 5.73 -0.28 -0.47
N MET A 71 6.06 -1.19 0.45
CA MET A 71 7.12 -0.96 1.44
C MET A 71 8.51 -0.91 0.81
N GLU A 72 8.78 -1.70 -0.23
CA GLU A 72 10.02 -1.61 -0.99
C GLU A 72 10.18 -0.24 -1.66
N LEU A 73 9.10 0.32 -2.21
CA LEU A 73 9.10 1.68 -2.76
C LEU A 73 9.38 2.74 -1.69
N VAL A 74 8.94 2.52 -0.44
CA VAL A 74 9.28 3.39 0.70
C VAL A 74 10.77 3.27 1.03
N LEU A 75 11.29 2.05 1.13
CA LEU A 75 12.71 1.79 1.43
C LEU A 75 13.65 2.29 0.32
N ALA A 76 13.18 2.32 -0.94
CA ALA A 76 13.90 2.89 -2.07
C ALA A 76 13.77 4.41 -2.19
N GLY A 77 13.03 5.08 -1.29
CA GLY A 77 12.81 6.53 -1.31
C GLY A 77 11.93 7.04 -2.45
N VAL A 78 11.18 6.16 -3.12
CA VAL A 78 10.27 6.52 -4.21
C VAL A 78 8.98 7.14 -3.67
N THR A 79 8.49 6.64 -2.52
CA THR A 79 7.31 7.17 -1.81
C THR A 79 7.58 7.28 -0.31
N SER A 80 6.65 7.86 0.46
CA SER A 80 6.75 7.98 1.92
C SER A 80 5.96 6.89 2.65
N LEU A 81 6.31 6.67 3.92
CA LEU A 81 5.52 5.82 4.82
C LEU A 81 4.11 6.38 5.03
N ASP A 82 3.96 7.71 5.11
CA ASP A 82 2.65 8.36 5.27
C ASP A 82 1.73 8.11 4.08
N GLU A 83 2.27 8.14 2.85
CA GLU A 83 1.53 7.78 1.64
C GLU A 83 1.09 6.32 1.68
N MET A 84 1.97 5.43 2.14
CA MET A 84 1.66 4.02 2.32
C MET A 84 0.55 3.81 3.35
N GLN A 85 0.58 4.51 4.48
CA GLN A 85 -0.49 4.45 5.47
C GLN A 85 -1.80 4.99 4.89
N ARG A 86 -1.77 6.16 4.24
CA ARG A 86 -2.95 6.81 3.65
C ARG A 86 -3.69 5.91 2.66
N VAL A 87 -2.96 5.17 1.82
CA VAL A 87 -3.55 4.28 0.81
C VAL A 87 -4.11 2.99 1.43
N PHE A 88 -3.47 2.46 2.48
CA PHE A 88 -3.82 1.15 3.06
C PHE A 88 -4.69 1.22 4.32
N THR A 89 -4.96 2.39 4.88
CA THR A 89 -5.90 2.54 6.01
C THR A 89 -7.36 2.54 5.54
N SER A 90 -8.19 1.68 6.13
CA SER A 90 -9.64 1.70 5.93
C SER A 90 -10.24 2.95 6.60
N LYS A 91 -11.00 3.76 5.86
CA LYS A 91 -11.74 4.89 6.45
C LYS A 91 -12.66 4.37 7.56
N LYS A 92 -12.41 4.76 8.82
CA LYS A 92 -13.41 4.59 9.89
C LYS A 92 -14.64 5.42 9.50
N LYS A 93 -15.81 4.78 9.38
CA LYS A 93 -17.07 5.50 9.26
C LYS A 93 -17.30 6.26 10.58
N ASN A 94 -17.26 7.59 10.55
CA ASN A 94 -17.68 8.38 11.71
C ASN A 94 -19.16 8.10 11.97
N LYS A 95 -19.48 7.46 13.11
CA LYS A 95 -20.83 7.43 13.65
C LYS A 95 -21.12 8.84 14.19
N THR A 96 -21.62 9.72 13.34
CA THR A 96 -22.08 11.04 13.80
C THR A 96 -23.24 10.82 14.77
N ALA A 97 -23.11 11.45 15.95
CA ALA A 97 -24.05 11.40 17.05
C ALA A 97 -25.47 11.80 16.60
N SER A 98 -26.43 10.88 16.81
CA SER A 98 -27.85 11.23 16.93
C SER A 98 -28.26 11.07 18.39
N SER A 99 -27.80 11.99 19.23
CA SER A 99 -28.36 12.25 20.55
C SER A 99 -28.90 13.68 20.55
N ARG A 100 -30.23 13.78 20.62
CA ARG A 100 -31.14 14.94 20.84
C ARG A 100 -32.33 14.80 19.87
N ARG A 101 -33.60 14.70 20.30
CA ARG A 101 -34.27 15.22 21.50
C ARG A 101 -35.47 14.33 21.83
N THR A 102 -35.61 13.98 23.10
CA THR A 102 -36.91 13.85 23.76
C THR A 102 -37.62 15.20 23.69
N GLY A 103 -38.87 15.16 23.24
CA GLY A 103 -39.85 16.25 23.30
C GLY A 103 -41.20 15.61 23.16
#